data_AF-A0A952SYA6-F1
#
_entry.id   AF-A0A952SYA6-F1
#
_cell.length_a   1.000
_cell.length_b   1.000
_cell.length_c   1.000
_cell.angle_alpha   90.00
_cell.angle_beta   90.00
_cell.angle_gamma   90.00
#
_symmetry.space_group_name_H-M   'P 1'
#
loop_
_entity.id
_entity.type
_entity.pdbx_description
1 polymer ?
#
loop_
_entity_poly.entity_id
_entity_poly.type
_entity_poly.pdbx_seq_one_letter_code
_entity_poly.pdbx_strand_id
1 'polypeptide(L)'
;MIDLADRQSRLTATMTRKAKRRAKLYRAQRKRRKPQENQTKTYPTAQVSQFTRDRLFNEALQHPAYEGMPPDEVRIYINGKIDEHIASFPWWYGWLAKDQPRKPATEAQLKAVERMRARKREMQAEVDAPYVPDQISIEE
;
A
#
# COMPACT_ATOMS: atom_id res chain seq x y z
N MET A 1 -8.01 47.48 35.42
CA MET A 1 -8.58 46.19 34.96
C MET A 1 -8.21 46.04 33.49
N ILE A 2 -7.62 44.92 33.06
CA ILE A 2 -7.31 44.71 31.63
C ILE A 2 -8.61 44.27 30.95
N ASP A 3 -9.02 45.05 29.96
CA ASP A 3 -10.27 44.85 29.23
C ASP A 3 -10.29 43.48 28.55
N LEU A 4 -11.41 42.77 28.67
CA LEU A 4 -11.58 41.41 28.15
C LEU A 4 -11.41 41.40 26.61
N ALA A 5 -11.81 42.49 25.96
CA ALA A 5 -11.62 42.71 24.53
C ALA A 5 -10.14 42.81 24.15
N ASP A 6 -9.33 43.48 24.97
CA ASP A 6 -7.90 43.64 24.73
C ASP A 6 -7.16 42.29 24.94
N ARG A 7 -7.65 41.46 25.86
CA ARG A 7 -7.15 40.09 26.07
C ARG A 7 -7.48 39.16 24.88
N GLN A 8 -8.70 39.24 24.35
CA GLN A 8 -9.11 38.47 23.17
C GLN A 8 -8.36 38.90 21.90
N SER A 9 -8.17 40.21 21.70
CA SER A 9 -7.35 40.79 20.62
C SER A 9 -5.90 40.27 20.63
N ARG A 10 -5.26 40.21 21.80
CA ARG A 10 -3.90 39.68 21.94
C ARG A 10 -3.83 38.18 21.64
N LEU A 11 -4.84 37.40 22.03
CA LEU A 11 -4.91 35.96 21.74
C LEU A 11 -5.08 35.68 20.23
N THR A 12 -5.97 36.40 19.55
CA THR A 12 -6.14 36.25 18.09
C THR A 12 -4.92 36.74 17.32
N ALA A 13 -4.28 37.82 17.77
CA ALA A 13 -3.03 38.32 17.19
C ALA A 13 -1.87 37.30 17.33
N THR A 14 -1.77 36.60 18.46
CA THR A 14 -0.74 35.56 18.66
C THR A 14 -1.04 34.28 17.88
N MET A 15 -2.31 33.87 17.79
CA MET A 15 -2.77 32.75 16.95
C MET A 15 -2.47 32.99 15.47
N THR A 16 -2.80 34.19 14.96
CA THR A 16 -2.56 34.56 13.55
C THR A 16 -1.07 34.67 13.23
N ARG A 17 -0.24 35.19 14.15
CA ARG A 17 1.24 35.19 14.00
C ARG A 17 1.81 33.77 13.95
N LYS A 18 1.35 32.85 14.81
CA LYS A 18 1.75 31.43 14.78
C LYS A 18 1.32 30.74 13.49
N ALA A 19 0.11 30.99 13.01
CA ALA A 19 -0.39 30.47 11.74
C ALA A 19 0.42 30.97 10.54
N LYS A 20 0.73 32.28 10.49
CA LYS A 20 1.58 32.88 9.44
C LYS A 20 3.00 32.29 9.45
N ARG A 21 3.58 32.05 10.64
CA ARG A 21 4.90 31.40 10.76
C ARG A 21 4.87 29.96 10.25
N ARG A 22 3.86 29.17 10.60
CA ARG A 22 3.67 27.81 10.08
C ARG A 22 3.52 27.82 8.56
N ALA A 23 2.66 28.68 8.00
CA ALA A 23 2.47 28.80 6.56
C ALA A 23 3.78 29.17 5.81
N LYS A 24 4.61 30.05 6.39
CA LYS A 24 5.93 30.40 5.84
C LYS A 24 6.88 29.19 5.83
N LEU A 25 6.91 28.41 6.91
CA LEU A 25 7.72 27.19 7.01
C LEU A 25 7.25 26.11 6.02
N TYR A 26 5.94 25.90 5.87
CA TYR A 26 5.38 24.98 4.86
C TYR A 26 5.72 25.41 3.43
N ARG A 27 5.61 26.70 3.11
CA ARG A 27 6.02 27.24 1.80
C ARG A 27 7.52 27.05 1.56
N ALA A 28 8.36 27.25 2.58
CA ALA A 28 9.80 27.02 2.47
C ALA A 28 10.14 25.54 2.27
N GLN A 29 9.49 24.62 3.00
CA GLN A 29 9.62 23.17 2.77
C GLN A 29 9.14 22.75 1.38
N ARG A 30 8.01 23.29 0.91
CA ARG A 30 7.49 23.03 -0.43
C ARG A 30 8.43 23.52 -1.54
N LYS A 31 9.14 24.64 -1.32
CA LYS A 31 10.18 25.13 -2.26
C LYS A 31 11.49 24.34 -2.18
N ARG A 32 11.86 23.81 -1.01
CA ARG A 32 13.05 22.96 -0.83
C ARG A 32 12.86 21.54 -1.36
N ARG A 33 11.62 21.04 -1.37
CA ARG A 33 11.24 19.90 -2.20
C ARG A 33 11.30 20.40 -3.63
N LYS A 34 12.43 20.18 -4.31
CA LYS A 34 12.49 20.29 -5.77
C LYS A 34 11.22 19.58 -6.31
N PRO A 35 10.50 20.14 -7.30
CA PRO A 35 9.63 19.28 -8.08
C PRO A 35 10.52 18.11 -8.47
N GLN A 36 10.15 16.92 -8.02
CA GLN A 36 10.85 15.71 -8.44
C GLN A 36 10.83 15.84 -9.96
N GLU A 37 12.02 16.06 -10.51
CA GLU A 37 12.24 16.18 -11.94
C GLU A 37 11.41 15.08 -12.56
N ASN A 38 10.71 15.37 -13.66
CA ASN A 38 10.06 14.36 -14.45
C ASN A 38 11.17 13.42 -14.94
N GLN A 39 11.68 12.56 -14.06
CA GLN A 39 12.01 11.21 -14.37
C GLN A 39 10.73 10.78 -15.07
N THR A 40 10.80 10.73 -16.39
CA THR A 40 10.20 9.64 -17.13
C THR A 40 10.48 8.44 -16.26
N LYS A 41 9.54 8.15 -15.36
CA LYS A 41 9.39 6.84 -14.79
C LYS A 41 9.06 6.06 -16.04
N THR A 42 10.09 5.64 -16.75
CA THR A 42 10.06 4.35 -17.41
C THR A 42 9.89 3.42 -16.22
N TYR A 43 8.65 3.33 -15.74
CA TYR A 43 8.22 2.20 -14.95
C TYR A 43 8.78 1.04 -15.75
N PRO A 44 9.57 0.13 -15.15
CA PRO A 44 9.77 -1.14 -15.82
C PRO A 44 8.36 -1.59 -16.12
N THR A 45 7.99 -1.57 -17.41
CA THR A 45 6.70 -2.09 -17.87
C THR A 45 6.60 -3.40 -17.13
N ALA A 46 5.59 -3.58 -16.29
CA ALA A 46 5.54 -4.79 -15.47
C ALA A 46 5.47 -5.96 -16.46
N GLN A 47 6.64 -6.52 -16.79
CA GLN A 47 6.76 -7.47 -17.87
C GLN A 47 6.33 -8.78 -17.28
N VAL A 48 5.14 -9.21 -17.67
CA VAL A 48 4.68 -10.55 -17.34
C VAL A 48 5.71 -11.53 -17.83
N SER A 49 6.13 -12.43 -16.95
CA SER A 49 7.04 -13.49 -17.34
C SER A 49 6.46 -14.28 -18.51
N GLN A 50 7.35 -14.64 -19.44
CA GLN A 50 6.99 -15.42 -20.61
C GLN A 50 6.24 -16.70 -20.24
N PHE A 51 6.60 -17.30 -19.10
CA PHE A 51 5.90 -18.48 -18.55
C PHE A 51 4.41 -18.23 -18.31
N THR A 52 4.05 -17.07 -17.75
CA THR A 52 2.65 -16.72 -17.47
C THR A 52 1.90 -16.44 -18.78
N ARG A 53 2.57 -15.83 -19.78
CA ARG A 53 1.99 -15.61 -21.11
C ARG A 53 1.69 -16.94 -21.80
N ASP A 54 2.64 -17.87 -21.82
CA ASP A 54 2.45 -19.17 -22.47
C ASP A 54 1.40 -20.03 -21.75
N ARG A 55 1.32 -19.94 -20.41
CA ARG A 55 0.24 -20.58 -19.65
C ARG A 55 -1.15 -20.07 -20.04
N LEU A 56 -1.34 -18.73 -20.02
CA LEU A 56 -2.63 -18.12 -20.36
C LEU A 56 -3.03 -18.39 -21.81
N PHE A 57 -2.04 -18.44 -22.70
CA PHE A 57 -2.26 -18.83 -24.09
C PHE A 57 -2.78 -20.28 -24.20
N ASN A 58 -2.15 -21.23 -23.52
CA ASN A 58 -2.58 -22.63 -23.54
C ASN A 58 -3.98 -22.81 -22.92
N GLU A 59 -4.29 -22.09 -21.84
CA GLU A 59 -5.62 -22.08 -21.23
C GLU A 59 -6.67 -21.50 -22.20
N ALA A 60 -6.32 -20.46 -22.95
CA ALA A 60 -7.22 -19.84 -23.91
C ALA A 60 -7.49 -20.71 -25.15
N LEU A 61 -6.49 -21.46 -25.65
CA LEU A 61 -6.71 -22.40 -26.75
C LEU A 61 -7.73 -23.48 -26.41
N GLN A 62 -7.92 -23.79 -25.13
CA GLN A 62 -8.90 -24.76 -24.64
C GLN A 62 -10.25 -24.14 -24.31
N HIS A 63 -10.37 -22.81 -24.38
CA HIS A 63 -11.57 -22.10 -23.96
C HIS A 63 -12.52 -21.87 -25.15
N PRO A 64 -13.83 -22.15 -24.99
CA PRO A 64 -14.80 -22.11 -26.10
C PRO A 64 -14.93 -20.73 -26.77
N ALA A 65 -14.60 -19.65 -26.05
CA ALA A 65 -14.62 -18.30 -26.62
C ALA A 65 -13.59 -18.06 -27.76
N TYR A 66 -12.59 -18.93 -27.90
CA TYR A 66 -11.57 -18.85 -28.95
C TYR A 66 -11.70 -19.98 -29.98
N GLU A 67 -12.79 -20.75 -29.93
CA GLU A 67 -13.06 -21.80 -30.89
C GLU A 67 -13.22 -21.21 -32.30
N GLY A 68 -12.48 -21.76 -33.27
CA GLY A 68 -12.46 -21.27 -34.65
C GLY A 68 -11.49 -20.11 -34.94
N MET A 69 -10.81 -19.56 -33.92
CA MET A 69 -9.74 -18.58 -34.13
C MET A 69 -8.39 -19.29 -34.33
N PRO A 70 -7.56 -18.86 -35.30
CA PRO A 70 -6.23 -19.44 -35.48
C PRO A 70 -5.33 -19.14 -34.26
N PRO A 71 -4.44 -20.06 -33.87
CA PRO A 71 -3.61 -19.91 -32.66
C PRO A 71 -2.77 -18.63 -32.62
N ASP A 72 -2.32 -18.15 -33.78
CA ASP A 72 -1.52 -16.91 -33.87
C ASP A 72 -2.34 -15.68 -33.48
N GLU A 73 -3.60 -15.61 -33.90
CA GLU A 73 -4.51 -14.51 -33.54
C GLU A 73 -4.88 -14.56 -32.06
N VAL A 74 -5.12 -15.75 -31.51
CA VAL A 74 -5.35 -15.95 -30.07
C VAL A 74 -4.15 -15.43 -29.28
N ARG A 75 -2.93 -15.72 -29.73
CA ARG A 75 -1.70 -15.29 -29.06
C ARG A 75 -1.54 -13.77 -29.10
N ILE A 76 -1.79 -13.13 -30.24
CA ILE A 76 -1.74 -11.68 -30.39
C ILE A 76 -2.78 -11.01 -29.48
N TYR A 77 -4.02 -11.53 -29.48
CA TYR A 77 -5.11 -11.00 -28.68
C TYR A 77 -4.79 -11.07 -27.18
N ILE A 78 -4.35 -12.23 -26.69
CA ILE A 78 -4.03 -12.43 -25.27
C ILE A 78 -2.87 -11.55 -24.84
N ASN A 79 -1.79 -11.49 -25.64
CA ASN A 79 -0.66 -10.62 -25.32
C ASN A 79 -1.09 -9.14 -25.27
N GLY A 80 -1.92 -8.70 -26.21
CA GLY A 80 -2.48 -7.35 -26.20
C GLY A 80 -3.31 -7.07 -24.95
N LYS A 81 -4.15 -8.01 -24.53
CA LYS A 81 -4.98 -7.89 -23.31
C LYS A 81 -4.16 -7.90 -22.03
N ILE A 82 -3.14 -8.75 -21.96
CA ILE A 82 -2.17 -8.80 -20.88
C ILE A 82 -1.48 -7.44 -20.75
N ASP A 83 -0.92 -6.92 -21.83
CA ASP A 83 -0.18 -5.67 -21.82
C ASP A 83 -1.09 -4.46 -21.48
N GLU A 84 -2.34 -4.45 -21.99
CA GLU A 84 -3.36 -3.43 -21.68
C GLU A 84 -3.75 -3.44 -20.18
N HIS A 85 -4.01 -4.61 -19.61
CA HIS A 85 -4.43 -4.73 -18.20
C HIS A 85 -3.29 -4.52 -17.21
N ILE A 86 -2.07 -4.96 -17.53
CA ILE A 86 -0.94 -4.91 -16.60
C ILE A 86 -0.27 -3.55 -16.55
N ALA A 87 -0.27 -2.80 -17.65
CA ALA A 87 0.08 -1.39 -17.62
C ALA A 87 -0.81 -0.61 -16.63
N SER A 88 -2.09 -1.00 -16.53
CA SER A 88 -3.08 -0.35 -15.67
C SER A 88 -3.05 -0.84 -14.22
N PHE A 89 -2.78 -2.14 -13.99
CA PHE A 89 -2.86 -2.76 -12.65
C PHE A 89 -1.67 -3.69 -12.34
N PRO A 90 -0.45 -3.15 -12.21
CA PRO A 90 0.75 -3.95 -11.97
C PRO A 90 0.75 -4.69 -10.61
N TRP A 91 -0.12 -4.31 -9.67
CA TRP A 91 -0.21 -4.87 -8.32
C TRP A 91 -1.14 -6.09 -8.20
N TRP A 92 -2.06 -6.31 -9.16
CA TRP A 92 -2.97 -7.46 -9.17
C TRP A 92 -2.26 -8.77 -9.46
N TYR A 93 -1.24 -8.70 -10.30
CA TYR A 93 -0.41 -9.84 -10.61
C TYR A 93 0.71 -9.94 -9.57
N GLY A 94 0.35 -10.15 -8.31
CA GLY A 94 1.30 -10.37 -7.19
C GLY A 94 2.30 -11.52 -7.42
N TRP A 95 2.13 -12.29 -8.51
CA TRP A 95 3.10 -13.25 -9.04
C TRP A 95 4.27 -12.65 -9.82
N LEU A 96 4.19 -11.43 -10.36
CA LEU A 96 5.37 -10.73 -10.91
C LEU A 96 6.46 -10.51 -9.84
N ALA A 97 6.08 -10.48 -8.57
CA ALA A 97 7.03 -10.46 -7.45
C ALA A 97 7.68 -11.84 -7.16
N LYS A 98 7.34 -12.91 -7.90
CA LYS A 98 8.04 -14.19 -7.87
C LYS A 98 9.17 -14.28 -8.90
N ASP A 99 9.04 -13.59 -10.04
CA ASP A 99 10.07 -13.57 -11.09
C ASP A 99 11.15 -12.50 -10.86
N GLN A 100 10.91 -11.56 -9.96
CA GLN A 100 11.96 -10.69 -9.42
C GLN A 100 12.84 -11.52 -8.47
N PRO A 101 14.18 -11.49 -8.59
CA PRO A 101 15.04 -12.14 -7.62
C PRO A 101 14.78 -11.51 -6.26
N ARG A 102 14.04 -12.22 -5.41
CA ARG A 102 13.77 -11.80 -4.03
C ARG A 102 15.13 -11.79 -3.34
N LYS A 103 15.65 -10.59 -3.08
CA LYS A 103 16.82 -10.44 -2.21
C LYS A 103 16.53 -11.24 -0.93
N PRO A 104 17.47 -12.09 -0.47
CA PRO A 104 17.27 -12.81 0.77
C PRO A 104 16.93 -11.79 1.87
N ALA A 105 15.89 -12.09 2.65
CA ALA A 105 15.46 -11.21 3.72
C ALA A 105 16.62 -10.97 4.68
N THR A 106 16.84 -9.72 5.07
CA THR A 106 17.91 -9.40 6.02
C THR A 106 17.56 -9.93 7.42
N GLU A 107 18.55 -10.22 8.25
CA GLU A 107 18.32 -10.69 9.63
C GLU A 107 17.42 -9.75 10.44
N ALA A 108 17.51 -8.43 10.18
CA ALA A 108 16.65 -7.43 10.79
C ALA A 108 15.18 -7.58 10.38
N GLN A 109 14.91 -7.93 9.11
CA GLN A 109 13.55 -8.18 8.61
C GLN A 109 12.97 -9.46 9.20
N LEU A 110 13.79 -10.51 9.32
CA LEU A 110 13.37 -11.77 9.95
C LEU A 110 12.99 -11.56 11.43
N LYS A 111 13.84 -10.86 12.20
CA LYS A 111 13.53 -10.48 13.59
C LYS A 111 12.27 -9.61 13.71
N ALA A 112 12.01 -8.72 12.75
CA ALA A 112 10.80 -7.92 12.75
C ALA A 112 9.53 -8.76 12.51
N VAL A 113 9.61 -9.75 11.61
CA VAL A 113 8.50 -10.69 11.35
C VAL A 113 8.25 -11.58 12.57
N GLU A 114 9.30 -12.05 13.26
CA GLU A 114 9.17 -12.82 14.49
C GLU A 114 8.47 -12.02 15.60
N ARG A 115 8.86 -10.75 15.80
CA ARG A 115 8.19 -9.85 16.75
C ARG A 115 6.72 -9.64 16.42
N MET A 116 6.40 -9.46 15.14
CA MET A 116 5.01 -9.32 14.68
C MET A 116 4.19 -10.58 14.98
N ARG A 117 4.76 -11.76 14.74
CA ARG A 117 4.10 -13.05 15.03
C ARG A 117 3.88 -13.26 16.53
N ALA A 118 4.86 -12.92 17.36
CA ALA A 118 4.73 -12.99 18.82
C ALA A 118 3.58 -12.10 19.32
N ARG A 119 3.57 -10.83 18.89
CA ARG A 119 2.50 -9.88 19.25
C ARG A 119 1.11 -10.34 18.80
N LYS A 120 1.02 -10.99 17.63
CA LYS A 120 -0.26 -11.55 17.16
C LYS A 120 -0.75 -12.69 18.06
N ARG A 121 0.14 -13.54 18.56
CA ARG A 121 -0.24 -14.62 19.49
C ARG A 121 -0.68 -14.07 20.84
N GLU A 122 0.00 -13.04 21.35
CA GLU A 122 -0.39 -12.38 22.61
C GLU A 122 -1.79 -11.79 22.52
N MET A 123 -2.08 -11.01 21.47
CA MET A 123 -3.43 -10.47 21.26
C MET A 123 -4.49 -11.56 21.08
N GLN A 124 -4.15 -12.66 20.40
CA GLN A 124 -5.08 -13.78 20.25
C GLN A 124 -5.36 -14.46 21.59
N ALA A 125 -4.34 -14.60 22.44
CA ALA A 125 -4.50 -15.16 23.78
C ALA A 125 -5.35 -14.27 24.71
N GLU A 126 -5.28 -12.94 24.55
CA GLU A 126 -6.16 -12.00 25.26
C GLU A 126 -7.63 -12.13 24.81
N VAL A 127 -7.86 -12.35 23.51
CA VAL A 127 -9.22 -12.52 22.96
C VAL A 127 -9.81 -13.88 23.31
N ASP A 128 -9.00 -14.94 23.28
CA ASP A 128 -9.42 -16.31 23.58
C ASP A 128 -9.44 -16.60 25.10
N ALA A 129 -9.09 -15.63 25.94
CA ALA A 129 -9.14 -15.78 27.39
C ALA A 129 -10.60 -16.06 27.82
N PRO A 130 -10.87 -17.18 28.51
CA PRO A 130 -12.22 -17.50 28.95
C PRO A 130 -12.72 -16.41 29.92
N TYR A 131 -13.93 -15.91 29.66
CA TYR A 131 -14.61 -14.98 30.55
C TYR A 131 -14.82 -15.64 31.92
N VAL A 132 -14.08 -15.16 32.93
CA VAL A 132 -14.29 -15.53 34.33
C VAL A 132 -15.16 -14.42 34.93
N PRO A 133 -16.45 -14.66 35.22
CA PRO A 133 -17.25 -13.67 35.92
C PRO A 133 -16.66 -13.46 37.33
N ASP A 134 -16.47 -12.19 37.70
CA ASP A 134 -16.06 -11.81 39.05
C ASP A 134 -17.03 -12.43 40.05
N GLN A 135 -16.50 -13.23 40.99
CA GLN A 135 -17.31 -13.80 42.07
C GLN A 135 -17.77 -12.66 42.97
N ILE A 136 -18.98 -12.17 42.72
CA ILE A 136 -19.67 -11.23 43.60
C ILE A 136 -19.90 -11.97 44.91
N SER A 137 -19.08 -11.65 45.92
CA SER A 137 -19.26 -12.11 47.29
C SER A 137 -20.55 -11.48 47.82
N ILE A 138 -21.62 -12.26 47.88
CA ILE A 138 -22.85 -11.89 48.59
C ILE A 138 -22.56 -12.18 50.06
N GLU A 139 -22.19 -11.15 50.82
CA GLU A 139 -22.14 -11.22 52.29
C GLU A 139 -23.59 -11.17 52.82
N GLU A 140 -23.97 -12.21 53.59
CA GLU A 140 -25.22 -12.28 54.38
C GLU A 140 -25.08 -11.54 55.71
#